data_AF-A0A1E7QJI6-F1
#
_entry.id   AF-A0A1E7QJI6-F1
#
_cell.length_a   1.000
_cell.length_b   1.000
_cell.length_c   1.000
_cell.angle_alpha   90.00
_cell.angle_beta   90.00
_cell.angle_gamma   90.00
#
_symmetry.space_group_name_H-M   'P 1'
#
loop_
_entity.id
_entity.type
_entity.pdbx_description
1 polymer ?
#
loop_
_entity_poly.entity_id
_entity_poly.type
_entity_poly.pdbx_seq_one_letter_code
_entity_poly.pdbx_strand_id
1 'polypeptide(L)'
;MGSQVIDFAKRRKNICYYTKENFYHDSEKSFCSEVAQDTQDYHDNICVLLDDMSPQKTVHELDRFIIGQNDAKRAVAIALRNRWRRNKVPLPLREEIIPKNILMIGHTGIGKTEIARRLAKLAGAPFIKVEATKFTEIGYVGRDVDSIIRDLVDAAIVLVKEKARKALAKKASYLAEKIIIDALVGEDATEESRTVFKQRLNNKELEDSEISIDVRENKNMLPAFDIPGMPGGQIGVMNMTELVGKMFGGSKRTKTITVKIQEAREILINEESEKLMDEDKIIKEAIRLAGNDGIVFLDEIDKIAARTEVKGEVNREGVQRDLLPLLEGTTVSTKYGPVTTDHILFIASGAFHLSKPSDLLPELQGRLPIRVELQPLTQRDLVRILKEPESSLLKQYIALMKTENVILEFTDDSIETIAEIAYTVNIEVENIGARRLHTIMEKLLDEISFIASEKKHETFIIDSKYVKNKLESISKQLDLSKFIL
;
A
#
# COMPACT_ATOMS: atom_id res chain seq x y z
N MET A 1 0.40 42.10 35.17
CA MET A 1 -0.99 41.84 35.63
C MET A 1 -1.93 42.07 34.45
N GLY A 2 -2.84 41.13 34.19
CA GLY A 2 -3.95 41.24 33.22
C GLY A 2 -3.60 40.79 31.80
N SER A 3 -3.79 39.52 31.43
CA SER A 3 -5.04 38.92 30.92
C SER A 3 -5.42 39.36 29.51
N GLN A 4 -4.99 38.60 28.49
CA GLN A 4 -5.80 38.31 27.29
C GLN A 4 -5.46 36.89 26.79
N VAL A 5 -6.16 35.92 27.38
CA VAL A 5 -6.46 34.63 26.76
C VAL A 5 -7.79 34.83 26.03
N ILE A 6 -7.98 34.15 24.88
CA ILE A 6 -9.17 34.10 24.00
C ILE A 6 -9.17 35.14 22.86
N ASP A 7 -8.79 34.71 21.65
CA ASP A 7 -9.72 34.52 20.51
C ASP A 7 -8.94 33.98 19.28
N PHE A 8 -8.57 32.69 19.32
CA PHE A 8 -7.86 32.00 18.22
C PHE A 8 -8.82 31.43 17.15
N ALA A 9 -10.12 31.70 17.23
CA ALA A 9 -11.15 31.04 16.42
C ALA A 9 -11.66 31.85 15.21
N LYS A 10 -11.15 33.07 14.94
CA LYS A 10 -11.73 33.97 13.90
C LYS A 10 -10.90 34.24 12.64
N ARG A 11 -9.81 33.52 12.38
CA ARG A 11 -8.98 33.69 11.17
C ARG A 11 -8.99 32.49 10.21
N ARG A 12 -10.17 31.92 9.93
CA ARG A 12 -10.39 31.09 8.74
C ARG A 12 -11.56 31.63 7.91
N LYS A 13 -11.28 32.70 7.18
CA LYS A 13 -12.04 33.07 5.97
C LYS A 13 -11.01 33.31 4.87
N ASN A 14 -11.26 32.68 3.73
CA ASN A 14 -10.56 32.79 2.45
C ASN A 14 -9.29 31.93 2.33
N ILE A 15 -9.42 30.79 1.66
CA ILE A 15 -9.04 30.61 0.25
C ILE A 15 -9.51 29.19 -0.14
N CYS A 16 -10.68 29.11 -0.77
CA CYS A 16 -11.15 27.93 -1.50
C CYS A 16 -11.67 28.48 -2.83
N TYR A 17 -10.86 28.39 -3.88
CA TYR A 17 -11.32 28.67 -5.23
C TYR A 17 -11.94 27.37 -5.75
N TYR A 18 -13.27 27.26 -5.72
CA TYR A 18 -14.12 26.69 -6.76
C TYR A 18 -15.58 27.02 -6.42
N THR A 19 -16.25 27.60 -7.39
CA THR A 19 -17.51 28.35 -7.31
C THR A 19 -18.74 27.46 -7.15
N LYS A 20 -19.64 27.90 -6.25
CA LYS A 20 -21.06 27.58 -6.27
C LYS A 20 -21.66 28.07 -7.59
N GLU A 21 -22.09 27.20 -8.49
CA GLU A 21 -23.24 27.44 -9.37
C GLU A 21 -23.54 26.15 -10.15
N ASN A 22 -24.83 25.80 -10.20
CA ASN A 22 -25.47 24.66 -10.85
C ASN A 22 -25.42 23.30 -10.13
N PHE A 23 -26.14 23.20 -9.01
CA PHE A 23 -26.68 21.93 -8.53
C PHE A 23 -28.10 22.12 -7.96
N TYR A 24 -29.04 21.39 -8.56
CA TYR A 24 -30.43 21.11 -8.15
C TYR A 24 -31.52 22.20 -8.34
N HIS A 25 -32.36 21.98 -9.36
CA HIS A 25 -33.78 22.36 -9.33
C HIS A 25 -34.56 21.43 -8.38
N ASP A 26 -35.58 22.01 -7.74
CA ASP A 26 -36.44 21.51 -6.66
C ASP A 26 -36.86 20.03 -6.80
N SER A 27 -36.77 19.20 -5.75
CA SER A 27 -37.66 19.19 -4.58
C SER A 27 -37.14 18.11 -3.58
N GLU A 28 -37.50 18.24 -2.29
CA GLU A 28 -37.03 17.47 -1.10
C GLU A 28 -35.84 18.07 -0.33
N LYS A 29 -36.13 19.13 0.43
CA LYS A 29 -35.17 20.03 1.11
C LYS A 29 -34.79 19.68 2.56
N SER A 30 -35.07 18.48 3.09
CA SER A 30 -34.81 18.19 4.53
C SER A 30 -33.74 17.13 4.85
N PHE A 31 -33.26 16.34 3.87
CA PHE A 31 -32.23 15.31 4.11
C PHE A 31 -30.91 15.57 3.35
N CYS A 32 -30.94 16.45 2.34
CA CYS A 32 -29.76 16.78 1.52
C CYS A 32 -28.74 17.71 2.20
N SER A 33 -29.06 18.35 3.33
CA SER A 33 -28.14 19.26 4.02
C SER A 33 -27.05 18.53 4.83
N GLU A 34 -27.35 17.34 5.36
CA GLU A 34 -26.36 16.53 6.10
C GLU A 34 -25.46 15.74 5.14
N VAL A 35 -26.00 15.26 4.02
CA VAL A 35 -25.23 14.45 3.03
C VAL A 35 -24.30 15.30 2.15
N ALA A 36 -24.63 16.59 1.94
CA ALA A 36 -23.75 17.51 1.20
C ALA A 36 -22.49 17.88 2.00
N GLN A 37 -22.55 17.87 3.35
CA GLN A 37 -21.39 18.13 4.21
C GLN A 37 -20.36 16.98 4.15
N ASP A 38 -20.82 15.73 4.05
CA ASP A 38 -19.94 14.56 4.02
C ASP A 38 -19.02 14.55 2.78
N THR A 39 -19.49 15.02 1.62
CA THR A 39 -18.66 15.06 0.39
C THR A 39 -17.51 16.06 0.43
N GLN A 40 -17.65 17.12 1.22
CA GLN A 40 -16.65 18.17 1.38
C GLN A 40 -15.61 17.77 2.44
N ASP A 41 -16.02 16.99 3.43
CA ASP A 41 -15.16 16.41 4.47
C ASP A 41 -14.09 15.41 3.92
N TYR A 42 -14.29 14.85 2.72
CA TYR A 42 -13.37 13.83 2.18
C TYR A 42 -12.03 14.38 1.68
N HIS A 43 -12.03 15.56 1.04
CA HIS A 43 -10.78 16.25 0.70
C HIS A 43 -10.13 16.87 1.92
N ASP A 44 -10.95 17.33 2.87
CA ASP A 44 -10.47 17.94 4.11
C ASP A 44 -9.77 16.90 5.00
N ASN A 45 -10.27 15.67 5.15
CA ASN A 45 -9.67 14.69 6.07
C ASN A 45 -8.25 14.20 5.68
N ILE A 46 -7.89 14.15 4.39
CA ILE A 46 -6.52 13.80 3.96
C ILE A 46 -5.61 15.04 3.99
N CYS A 47 -6.13 16.20 3.59
CA CYS A 47 -5.41 17.47 3.74
C CYS A 47 -5.13 17.79 5.23
N VAL A 48 -6.04 17.44 6.14
CA VAL A 48 -5.93 17.63 7.59
C VAL A 48 -4.80 16.78 8.18
N LEU A 49 -4.60 15.54 7.70
CA LEU A 49 -3.51 14.67 8.15
C LEU A 49 -2.12 15.23 7.78
N LEU A 50 -1.94 15.85 6.62
CA LEU A 50 -0.67 16.51 6.26
C LEU A 50 -0.54 17.92 6.85
N ASP A 51 -1.65 18.61 7.11
CA ASP A 51 -1.65 19.96 7.70
C ASP A 51 -1.04 19.98 9.11
N ASP A 52 -1.19 18.91 9.90
CA ASP A 52 -0.64 18.80 11.26
C ASP A 52 0.67 17.98 11.37
N MET A 53 1.15 17.39 10.27
CA MET A 53 2.37 16.58 10.27
C MET A 53 3.63 17.44 10.05
N SER A 54 4.32 17.75 11.16
CA SER A 54 5.65 18.33 11.14
C SER A 54 6.70 17.26 10.79
N PRO A 55 7.90 17.65 10.29
CA PRO A 55 8.97 16.69 10.06
C PRO A 55 9.30 15.84 11.29
N GLN A 56 9.24 16.42 12.49
CA GLN A 56 9.48 15.71 13.75
C GLN A 56 8.40 14.65 14.02
N LYS A 57 7.12 14.99 13.82
CA LYS A 57 6.01 14.02 13.94
C LYS A 57 6.15 12.91 12.90
N THR A 58 6.54 13.23 11.66
CA THR A 58 6.81 12.22 10.63
C THR A 58 7.92 11.27 11.04
N VAL A 59 9.05 11.77 11.57
CA VAL A 59 10.13 10.92 12.07
C VAL A 59 9.63 10.03 13.21
N HIS A 60 8.88 10.58 14.16
CA HIS A 60 8.30 9.83 15.28
C HIS A 60 7.37 8.69 14.81
N GLU A 61 6.52 8.96 13.80
CA GLU A 61 5.67 7.92 13.21
C GLU A 61 6.49 6.85 12.48
N LEU A 62 7.60 7.22 11.83
CA LEU A 62 8.51 6.26 11.21
C LEU A 62 9.27 5.42 12.26
N ASP A 63 9.58 5.98 13.43
CA ASP A 63 10.25 5.28 14.53
C ASP A 63 9.44 4.09 15.07
N ARG A 64 8.11 4.13 14.95
CA ARG A 64 7.21 3.00 15.33
C ARG A 64 7.42 1.74 14.49
N PHE A 65 8.02 1.87 13.30
CA PHE A 65 8.18 0.78 12.34
C PHE A 65 9.62 0.50 11.94
N ILE A 66 10.49 1.51 11.99
CA ILE A 66 11.86 1.42 11.49
C ILE A 66 12.83 1.74 12.62
N ILE A 67 13.83 0.89 12.84
CA ILE A 67 14.88 1.11 13.84
C ILE A 67 16.06 1.86 13.21
N GLY A 68 16.55 2.89 13.91
CA GLY A 68 17.70 3.68 13.46
C GLY A 68 17.42 4.50 12.20
N GLN A 69 18.44 4.66 11.35
CA GLN A 69 18.34 5.35 10.05
C GLN A 69 17.78 6.79 10.14
N ASN A 70 18.21 7.53 11.16
CA ASN A 70 17.66 8.86 11.49
C ASN A 70 17.82 9.86 10.34
N ASP A 71 18.95 9.85 9.63
CA ASP A 71 19.20 10.76 8.52
C ASP A 71 18.25 10.49 7.35
N ALA A 72 18.00 9.22 7.04
CA ALA A 72 17.05 8.83 5.98
C ALA A 72 15.62 9.22 6.35
N LYS A 73 15.20 8.97 7.61
CA LYS A 73 13.89 9.41 8.12
C LYS A 73 13.73 10.93 8.05
N ARG A 74 14.77 11.68 8.43
CA ARG A 74 14.79 13.15 8.34
C ARG A 74 14.67 13.62 6.89
N ALA A 75 15.40 13.00 5.97
CA ALA A 75 15.37 13.34 4.55
C ALA A 75 13.96 13.18 3.95
N VAL A 76 13.32 12.03 4.19
CA VAL A 76 11.95 11.79 3.69
C VAL A 76 10.90 12.68 4.38
N ALA A 77 11.07 12.97 5.67
CA ALA A 77 10.18 13.87 6.40
C ALA A 77 10.26 15.31 5.86
N ILE A 78 11.47 15.77 5.49
CA ILE A 78 11.65 17.08 4.84
C ILE A 78 11.03 17.10 3.45
N ALA A 79 11.19 16.03 2.66
CA ALA A 79 10.59 15.93 1.32
C ALA A 79 9.06 15.99 1.40
N LEU A 80 8.45 15.22 2.31
CA LEU A 80 7.00 15.26 2.54
C LEU A 80 6.53 16.64 3.03
N ARG A 81 7.28 17.28 3.93
CA ARG A 81 6.93 18.63 4.39
C ARG A 81 7.07 19.68 3.28
N ASN A 82 8.03 19.54 2.37
CA ASN A 82 8.19 20.46 1.24
C ASN A 82 7.00 20.41 0.29
N ARG A 83 6.40 19.24 0.10
CA ARG A 83 5.14 19.11 -0.64
C ARG A 83 4.01 19.91 0.00
N TRP A 84 3.85 19.80 1.32
CA TRP A 84 2.89 20.63 2.06
C TRP A 84 3.19 22.13 1.89
N ARG A 85 4.46 22.52 2.00
CA ARG A 85 4.89 23.92 1.81
C ARG A 85 4.51 24.42 0.41
N ARG A 86 4.81 23.62 -0.63
CA ARG A 86 4.44 23.91 -2.02
C ARG A 86 2.94 24.18 -2.15
N ASN A 87 2.08 23.35 -1.57
CA ASN A 87 0.63 23.54 -1.64
C ASN A 87 0.14 24.86 -1.03
N LYS A 88 0.89 25.44 -0.08
CA LYS A 88 0.58 26.76 0.50
C LYS A 88 1.17 27.94 -0.30
N VAL A 89 2.07 27.70 -1.25
CA VAL A 89 2.62 28.74 -2.12
C VAL A 89 1.55 29.18 -3.14
N PRO A 90 1.34 30.48 -3.39
CA PRO A 90 0.44 30.96 -4.44
C PRO A 90 0.93 30.62 -5.87
N LEU A 91 0.00 30.56 -6.82
CA LEU A 91 0.35 30.53 -8.25
C LEU A 91 0.92 31.89 -8.71
N PRO A 92 1.78 31.92 -9.74
CA PRO A 92 2.27 30.79 -10.53
C PRO A 92 3.45 30.05 -9.86
N LEU A 93 4.07 30.61 -8.82
CA LEU A 93 5.30 30.09 -8.21
C LEU A 93 5.17 28.64 -7.71
N ARG A 94 3.97 28.20 -7.32
CA ARG A 94 3.71 26.81 -6.92
C ARG A 94 4.10 25.78 -7.99
N GLU A 95 3.87 26.09 -9.26
CA GLU A 95 4.14 25.18 -10.39
C GLU A 95 5.65 25.04 -10.63
N GLU A 96 6.41 26.11 -10.41
CA GLU A 96 7.87 26.14 -10.54
C GLU A 96 8.62 25.37 -9.42
N ILE A 97 7.94 25.03 -8.32
CA ILE A 97 8.55 24.31 -7.20
C ILE A 97 8.53 22.81 -7.49
N ILE A 98 9.67 22.29 -7.94
CA ILE A 98 9.86 20.86 -8.17
C ILE A 98 10.08 20.06 -6.87
N PRO A 99 9.68 18.77 -6.83
CA PRO A 99 10.01 17.85 -5.74
C PRO A 99 11.52 17.73 -5.55
N LYS A 100 11.94 17.57 -4.29
CA LYS A 100 13.32 17.25 -3.95
C LYS A 100 13.47 15.73 -3.88
N ASN A 101 13.75 15.11 -5.02
CA ASN A 101 13.93 13.66 -5.09
C ASN A 101 15.14 13.21 -4.25
N ILE A 102 15.10 11.95 -3.83
CA ILE A 102 16.02 11.39 -2.85
C ILE A 102 16.80 10.23 -3.47
N LEU A 103 18.11 10.17 -3.22
CA LEU A 103 18.95 9.01 -3.45
C LEU A 103 19.36 8.41 -2.09
N MET A 104 18.87 7.21 -1.81
CA MET A 104 19.23 6.40 -0.65
C MET A 104 20.39 5.46 -1.01
N ILE A 105 21.47 5.53 -0.23
CA ILE A 105 22.68 4.74 -0.43
C ILE A 105 22.84 3.80 0.77
N GLY A 106 23.12 2.52 0.53
CA GLY A 106 23.53 1.57 1.58
C GLY A 106 23.20 0.12 1.26
N HIS A 107 23.64 -0.80 2.11
CA HIS A 107 23.46 -2.26 1.93
C HIS A 107 21.99 -2.72 1.82
N THR A 108 21.77 -3.93 1.34
CA THR A 108 20.43 -4.53 1.30
C THR A 108 19.91 -4.79 2.72
N GLY A 109 18.58 -4.79 2.89
CA GLY A 109 17.96 -5.16 4.17
C GLY A 109 18.14 -4.18 5.34
N ILE A 110 18.63 -2.96 5.13
CA ILE A 110 18.80 -1.94 6.20
C ILE A 110 17.61 -0.97 6.37
N GLY A 111 16.56 -1.11 5.55
CA GLY A 111 15.31 -0.35 5.69
C GLY A 111 14.99 0.67 4.59
N LYS A 112 15.76 0.76 3.50
CA LYS A 112 15.52 1.70 2.39
C LYS A 112 14.07 1.68 1.86
N THR A 113 13.61 0.50 1.43
CA THR A 113 12.24 0.32 0.91
C THR A 113 11.18 0.51 1.99
N GLU A 114 11.45 0.10 3.23
CA GLU A 114 10.49 0.20 4.33
C GLU A 114 10.23 1.66 4.73
N ILE A 115 11.27 2.50 4.74
CA ILE A 115 11.14 3.95 4.95
C ILE A 115 10.22 4.57 3.89
N ALA A 116 10.45 4.27 2.61
CA ALA A 116 9.64 4.81 1.52
C ALA A 116 8.18 4.31 1.56
N ARG A 117 7.99 3.00 1.80
CA ARG A 117 6.66 2.38 1.92
C ARG A 117 5.86 2.98 3.09
N ARG A 118 6.49 3.14 4.26
CA ARG A 118 5.84 3.72 5.45
C ARG A 118 5.54 5.20 5.26
N LEU A 119 6.44 5.95 4.63
CA LEU A 119 6.20 7.34 4.25
C LEU A 119 4.95 7.47 3.38
N ALA A 120 4.81 6.64 2.35
CA ALA A 120 3.65 6.69 1.46
C ALA A 120 2.34 6.35 2.18
N LYS A 121 2.35 5.32 3.02
CA LYS A 121 1.20 4.95 3.86
C LYS A 121 0.80 6.08 4.81
N LEU A 122 1.78 6.71 5.46
CA LEU A 122 1.57 7.85 6.35
C LEU A 122 1.02 9.08 5.63
N ALA A 123 1.51 9.34 4.41
CA ALA A 123 1.04 10.45 3.58
C ALA A 123 -0.29 10.16 2.88
N GLY A 124 -0.81 8.92 2.96
CA GLY A 124 -1.99 8.50 2.19
C GLY A 124 -1.81 8.66 0.69
N ALA A 125 -0.58 8.42 0.21
CA ALA A 125 -0.11 8.63 -1.16
C ALA A 125 -0.01 7.31 -1.94
N PRO A 126 -0.27 7.31 -3.26
CA PRO A 126 -0.02 6.14 -4.10
C PRO A 126 1.48 5.86 -4.20
N PHE A 127 1.82 4.58 -4.15
CA PHE A 127 3.21 4.11 -4.07
C PHE A 127 3.44 2.93 -5.00
N ILE A 128 4.55 2.98 -5.75
CA ILE A 128 5.02 1.87 -6.56
C ILE A 128 6.51 1.62 -6.31
N LYS A 129 6.90 0.35 -6.16
CA LYS A 129 8.30 -0.10 -6.17
C LYS A 129 8.60 -0.68 -7.55
N VAL A 130 9.67 -0.21 -8.19
CA VAL A 130 10.17 -0.78 -9.44
C VAL A 130 11.68 -0.99 -9.34
N GLU A 131 12.17 -2.09 -9.88
CA GLU A 131 13.61 -2.38 -9.98
C GLU A 131 14.14 -1.81 -11.30
N ALA A 132 15.23 -1.04 -11.23
CA ALA A 132 15.78 -0.35 -12.40
C ALA A 132 16.31 -1.31 -13.48
N THR A 133 16.76 -2.50 -13.06
CA THR A 133 17.25 -3.58 -13.95
C THR A 133 16.18 -4.15 -14.86
N LYS A 134 14.89 -4.02 -14.49
CA LYS A 134 13.75 -4.47 -15.30
C LYS A 134 13.68 -3.83 -16.69
N PHE A 135 14.30 -2.67 -16.86
CA PHE A 135 14.33 -1.91 -18.12
C PHE A 135 15.57 -2.23 -18.97
N THR A 136 16.47 -3.09 -18.47
CA THR A 136 17.73 -3.43 -19.13
C THR A 136 17.65 -4.76 -19.92
N GLU A 137 16.63 -5.59 -19.74
CA GLU A 137 16.63 -6.95 -20.32
C GLU A 137 16.51 -6.97 -21.86
N ILE A 138 17.47 -7.64 -22.53
CA ILE A 138 17.51 -7.86 -23.98
C ILE A 138 16.53 -8.99 -24.32
N GLY A 139 15.33 -8.65 -24.80
CA GLY A 139 14.42 -9.65 -25.37
C GLY A 139 12.99 -9.17 -25.51
N TYR A 140 12.62 -8.83 -26.75
CA TYR A 140 11.25 -8.62 -27.25
C TYR A 140 10.35 -7.69 -26.40
N VAL A 141 10.35 -6.41 -26.78
CA VAL A 141 9.47 -5.34 -26.25
C VAL A 141 9.76 -5.06 -24.77
N GLY A 142 10.92 -4.44 -24.51
CA GLY A 142 11.26 -3.93 -23.18
C GLY A 142 10.08 -3.15 -22.60
N ARG A 143 9.75 -3.38 -21.33
CA ARG A 143 8.68 -2.60 -20.70
C ARG A 143 9.08 -1.14 -20.77
N ASP A 144 8.26 -0.37 -21.46
CA ASP A 144 8.32 1.09 -21.50
C ASP A 144 8.40 1.66 -20.07
N VAL A 145 9.33 2.59 -19.81
CA VAL A 145 9.51 3.24 -18.50
C VAL A 145 8.24 3.98 -18.05
N ASP A 146 7.39 4.40 -18.99
CA ASP A 146 6.08 4.99 -18.69
C ASP A 146 5.16 4.01 -17.95
N SER A 147 5.41 2.69 -18.02
CA SER A 147 4.68 1.70 -17.23
C SER A 147 4.77 1.97 -15.73
N ILE A 148 5.85 2.60 -15.24
CA ILE A 148 5.98 3.03 -13.84
C ILE A 148 4.82 3.96 -13.46
N ILE A 149 4.49 4.91 -14.33
CA ILE A 149 3.44 5.91 -14.07
C ILE A 149 2.06 5.27 -14.26
N ARG A 150 1.89 4.37 -15.24
CA ARG A 150 0.64 3.62 -15.41
C ARG A 150 0.31 2.78 -14.17
N ASP A 151 1.30 2.05 -13.65
CA ASP A 151 1.18 1.23 -12.44
C ASP A 151 0.91 2.11 -11.19
N LEU A 152 1.50 3.30 -11.12
CA LEU A 152 1.24 4.28 -10.06
C LEU A 152 -0.22 4.78 -10.10
N VAL A 153 -0.79 5.01 -11.28
CA VAL A 153 -2.20 5.41 -11.44
C VAL A 153 -3.13 4.26 -11.04
N ASP A 154 -2.82 3.02 -11.43
CA ASP A 154 -3.58 1.86 -10.97
C ASP A 154 -3.56 1.75 -9.42
N ALA A 155 -2.39 1.98 -8.79
CA ALA A 155 -2.29 2.04 -7.32
C ALA A 155 -3.10 3.20 -6.71
N ALA A 156 -3.15 4.36 -7.37
CA ALA A 156 -3.96 5.50 -6.95
C ALA A 156 -5.46 5.19 -7.01
N ILE A 157 -5.93 4.48 -8.05
CA ILE A 157 -7.33 4.07 -8.18
C ILE A 157 -7.72 3.15 -7.02
N VAL A 158 -6.90 2.16 -6.70
CA VAL A 158 -7.15 1.27 -5.54
C VAL A 158 -7.28 2.09 -4.27
N LEU A 159 -6.35 3.02 -4.03
CA LEU A 159 -6.35 3.87 -2.85
C LEU A 159 -7.58 4.79 -2.76
N VAL A 160 -8.00 5.39 -3.88
CA VAL A 160 -9.20 6.25 -3.94
C VAL A 160 -10.47 5.41 -3.75
N LYS A 161 -10.56 4.22 -4.36
CA LYS A 161 -11.67 3.29 -4.15
C LYS A 161 -11.79 2.86 -2.69
N GLU A 162 -10.69 2.51 -2.03
CA GLU A 162 -10.70 2.17 -0.61
C GLU A 162 -11.18 3.33 0.28
N LYS A 163 -10.74 4.56 -0.02
CA LYS A 163 -11.20 5.77 0.68
C LYS A 163 -12.70 6.00 0.45
N ALA A 164 -13.17 5.87 -0.79
CA ALA A 164 -14.59 5.98 -1.14
C ALA A 164 -15.45 4.90 -0.46
N ARG A 165 -14.97 3.65 -0.38
CA ARG A 165 -15.65 2.57 0.36
C ARG A 165 -15.86 2.93 1.83
N LYS A 166 -14.80 3.42 2.50
CA LYS A 166 -14.88 3.81 3.91
C LYS A 166 -15.84 4.98 4.14
N ALA A 167 -15.79 5.97 3.25
CA ALA A 167 -16.69 7.11 3.23
C ALA A 167 -18.17 6.70 3.10
N LEU A 168 -18.45 5.79 2.17
CA LEU A 168 -19.80 5.35 1.84
C LEU A 168 -20.31 4.21 2.73
N ALA A 169 -19.48 3.66 3.63
CA ALA A 169 -19.79 2.46 4.41
C ALA A 169 -21.10 2.58 5.21
N LYS A 170 -21.36 3.74 5.85
CA LYS A 170 -22.60 3.96 6.61
C LYS A 170 -23.84 3.94 5.70
N LYS A 171 -23.76 4.62 4.56
CA LYS A 171 -24.85 4.70 3.59
C LYS A 171 -25.09 3.35 2.93
N ALA A 172 -24.03 2.64 2.55
CA ALA A 172 -24.10 1.28 2.02
C ALA A 172 -24.72 0.30 3.02
N SER A 173 -24.31 0.37 4.30
CA SER A 173 -24.91 -0.44 5.38
C SER A 173 -26.40 -0.17 5.54
N TYR A 174 -26.82 1.10 5.51
CA TYR A 174 -28.22 1.46 5.60
C TYR A 174 -29.06 0.91 4.42
N LEU A 175 -28.54 1.00 3.20
CA LEU A 175 -29.21 0.46 2.01
C LEU A 175 -29.27 -1.07 2.03
N ALA A 176 -28.18 -1.73 2.44
CA ALA A 176 -28.12 -3.17 2.60
C ALA A 176 -29.14 -3.66 3.65
N GLU A 177 -29.24 -2.98 4.79
CA GLU A 177 -30.24 -3.30 5.82
C GLU A 177 -31.67 -3.15 5.31
N LYS A 178 -31.95 -2.14 4.49
CA LYS A 178 -33.26 -1.98 3.86
C LYS A 178 -33.63 -3.19 2.99
N ILE A 179 -32.69 -3.65 2.16
CA ILE A 179 -32.88 -4.84 1.31
C ILE A 179 -33.12 -6.09 2.16
N ILE A 180 -32.37 -6.27 3.25
CA ILE A 180 -32.55 -7.40 4.18
C ILE A 180 -33.93 -7.37 4.83
N ILE A 181 -34.39 -6.20 5.28
CA ILE A 181 -35.71 -6.04 5.87
C ILE A 181 -36.79 -6.35 4.83
N ASP A 182 -36.68 -5.79 3.63
CA ASP A 182 -37.62 -6.05 2.53
C ASP A 182 -37.71 -7.55 2.19
N ALA A 183 -36.59 -8.27 2.19
CA ALA A 183 -36.53 -9.72 1.99
C ALA A 183 -37.15 -10.52 3.16
N LEU A 184 -37.12 -10.00 4.38
CA LEU A 184 -37.67 -10.66 5.57
C LEU A 184 -39.18 -10.51 5.71
N VAL A 185 -39.69 -9.31 5.48
CA VAL A 185 -41.11 -9.00 5.71
C VAL A 185 -41.96 -9.04 4.44
N GLY A 186 -41.33 -8.98 3.26
CA GLY A 186 -42.01 -8.82 1.98
C GLY A 186 -42.39 -7.37 1.68
N GLU A 187 -42.60 -7.04 0.41
CA GLU A 187 -42.86 -5.66 -0.04
C GLU A 187 -44.15 -5.07 0.59
N ASP A 188 -45.18 -5.90 0.81
CA ASP A 188 -46.51 -5.49 1.32
C ASP A 188 -46.62 -5.37 2.85
N ALA A 189 -45.52 -5.48 3.60
CA ALA A 189 -45.54 -5.45 5.06
C ALA A 189 -45.87 -4.07 5.63
N THR A 190 -46.65 -4.04 6.74
CA THR A 190 -46.98 -2.80 7.46
C THR A 190 -45.73 -2.13 8.06
N GLU A 191 -45.79 -0.80 8.21
CA GLU A 191 -44.72 -0.01 8.83
C GLU A 191 -44.42 -0.47 10.27
N GLU A 192 -45.43 -0.95 11.02
CA GLU A 192 -45.19 -1.51 12.36
C GLU A 192 -44.37 -2.80 12.29
N SER A 193 -44.68 -3.69 11.34
CA SER A 193 -43.94 -4.94 11.13
C SER A 193 -42.49 -4.67 10.73
N ARG A 194 -42.27 -3.74 9.78
CA ARG A 194 -40.93 -3.29 9.37
C ARG A 194 -40.12 -2.76 10.56
N THR A 195 -40.75 -2.00 11.45
CA THR A 195 -40.09 -1.42 12.64
C THR A 195 -39.66 -2.51 13.62
N VAL A 196 -40.50 -3.51 13.88
CA VAL A 196 -40.18 -4.64 14.78
C VAL A 196 -39.02 -5.46 14.22
N PHE A 197 -39.05 -5.82 12.93
CA PHE A 197 -37.98 -6.60 12.32
C PHE A 197 -36.67 -5.81 12.23
N LYS A 198 -36.72 -4.50 12.00
CA LYS A 198 -35.55 -3.62 12.07
C LYS A 198 -34.91 -3.63 13.46
N GLN A 199 -35.70 -3.58 14.53
CA GLN A 199 -35.17 -3.67 15.89
C GLN A 199 -34.49 -5.03 16.15
N ARG A 200 -35.12 -6.13 15.73
CA ARG A 200 -34.53 -7.47 15.86
C ARG A 200 -33.24 -7.64 15.05
N LEU A 201 -33.19 -7.08 13.84
CA LEU A 201 -32.01 -7.08 12.99
C LEU A 201 -30.86 -6.26 13.62
N ASN A 202 -31.17 -5.10 14.20
CA ASN A 202 -30.19 -4.28 14.92
C ASN A 202 -29.65 -4.97 16.17
N ASN A 203 -30.50 -5.75 16.85
CA ASN A 203 -30.13 -6.57 18.00
C ASN A 203 -29.36 -7.85 17.61
N LYS A 204 -29.14 -8.11 16.31
CA LYS A 204 -28.50 -9.32 15.77
C LYS A 204 -29.22 -10.62 16.13
N GLU A 205 -30.54 -10.55 16.36
CA GLU A 205 -31.35 -11.71 16.75
C GLU A 205 -31.69 -12.62 15.55
N LEU A 206 -31.45 -12.15 14.32
CA LEU A 206 -31.88 -12.82 13.07
C LEU A 206 -30.71 -13.32 12.22
N GLU A 207 -29.46 -13.22 12.69
CA GLU A 207 -28.26 -13.47 11.85
C GLU A 207 -28.20 -14.89 11.24
N ASP A 208 -28.76 -15.89 11.93
CA ASP A 208 -28.86 -17.27 11.46
C ASP A 208 -30.05 -17.56 10.53
N SER A 209 -30.96 -16.59 10.35
CA SER A 209 -32.10 -16.74 9.45
C SER A 209 -31.64 -16.70 8.00
N GLU A 210 -32.28 -17.49 7.14
CA GLU A 210 -32.01 -17.49 5.70
C GLU A 210 -32.91 -16.51 4.98
N ILE A 211 -32.32 -15.73 4.07
CA ILE A 211 -33.04 -14.82 3.19
C ILE A 211 -32.61 -15.04 1.73
N SER A 212 -33.53 -14.80 0.82
CA SER A 212 -33.26 -14.81 -0.61
C SER A 212 -33.01 -13.37 -1.07
N ILE A 213 -31.83 -13.12 -1.62
CA ILE A 213 -31.42 -11.80 -2.11
C ILE A 213 -30.95 -11.89 -3.56
N ASP A 214 -31.22 -10.84 -4.32
CA ASP A 214 -30.75 -10.70 -5.69
C ASP A 214 -29.36 -10.05 -5.71
N VAL A 215 -28.38 -10.79 -6.21
CA VAL A 215 -26.99 -10.32 -6.31
C VAL A 215 -26.55 -10.24 -7.77
N ARG A 216 -25.64 -9.31 -8.06
CA ARG A 216 -25.07 -9.21 -9.42
C ARG A 216 -24.20 -10.43 -9.76
N GLU A 217 -24.43 -10.98 -10.94
CA GLU A 217 -23.65 -12.10 -11.45
C GLU A 217 -22.25 -11.61 -11.90
N ASN A 218 -21.21 -11.95 -11.13
CA ASN A 218 -19.82 -11.64 -11.50
C ASN A 218 -19.32 -12.66 -12.53
N LYS A 219 -19.14 -12.21 -13.78
CA LYS A 219 -18.70 -13.06 -14.92
C LYS A 219 -17.27 -13.63 -14.81
N ASN A 220 -16.55 -13.35 -13.72
CA ASN A 220 -15.19 -13.86 -13.51
C ASN A 220 -15.14 -15.34 -13.05
N MET A 221 -16.30 -15.99 -12.89
CA MET A 221 -16.41 -17.44 -12.68
C MET A 221 -17.12 -18.10 -13.87
N LEU A 222 -16.47 -18.15 -15.03
CA LEU A 222 -16.80 -19.15 -16.05
C LEU A 222 -15.73 -20.23 -16.01
N PRO A 223 -16.08 -21.51 -15.77
CA PRO A 223 -15.16 -22.61 -15.99
C PRO A 223 -14.66 -22.54 -17.43
N ALA A 224 -13.35 -22.69 -17.64
CA ALA A 224 -12.80 -22.82 -18.97
C ALA A 224 -13.55 -23.94 -19.71
N PHE A 225 -14.29 -23.58 -20.75
CA PHE A 225 -14.97 -24.53 -21.61
C PHE A 225 -13.91 -25.15 -22.52
N ASP A 226 -13.45 -26.36 -22.19
CA ASP A 226 -12.63 -27.15 -23.10
C ASP A 226 -13.52 -27.65 -24.24
N ILE A 227 -13.30 -27.12 -25.44
CA ILE A 227 -13.89 -27.64 -26.67
C ILE A 227 -13.05 -28.83 -27.14
N PRO A 228 -13.58 -30.06 -27.16
CA PRO A 228 -12.84 -31.22 -27.64
C PRO A 228 -12.51 -31.07 -29.13
N GLY A 229 -11.22 -31.10 -29.49
CA GLY A 229 -10.78 -31.24 -30.89
C GLY A 229 -10.04 -30.05 -31.52
N MET A 230 -9.80 -28.93 -30.83
CA MET A 230 -8.96 -27.84 -31.36
C MET A 230 -7.83 -27.43 -30.41
N PRO A 231 -6.58 -27.79 -30.70
CA PRO A 231 -5.42 -27.20 -30.04
C PRO A 231 -5.18 -25.78 -30.57
N GLY A 232 -5.24 -24.76 -29.70
CA GLY A 232 -4.64 -23.45 -29.98
C GLY A 232 -5.57 -22.30 -30.42
N GLY A 233 -6.90 -22.42 -30.33
CA GLY A 233 -7.84 -21.38 -30.77
C GLY A 233 -8.20 -20.26 -29.76
N GLN A 234 -7.34 -19.93 -28.79
CA GLN A 234 -7.76 -19.18 -27.59
C GLN A 234 -7.66 -17.64 -27.61
N ILE A 235 -7.28 -16.97 -28.71
CA ILE A 235 -6.89 -15.54 -28.63
C ILE A 235 -7.97 -14.53 -29.14
N GLY A 236 -9.13 -14.99 -29.65
CA GLY A 236 -10.08 -14.08 -30.31
C GLY A 236 -11.37 -13.72 -29.55
N VAL A 237 -11.79 -14.50 -28.56
CA VAL A 237 -13.21 -14.51 -28.13
C VAL A 237 -13.50 -13.59 -26.93
N MET A 238 -12.51 -13.30 -26.08
CA MET A 238 -12.72 -12.51 -24.86
C MET A 238 -13.12 -11.04 -25.14
N ASN A 239 -12.52 -10.39 -26.15
CA ASN A 239 -12.87 -9.01 -26.50
C ASN A 239 -14.23 -8.90 -27.21
N MET A 240 -14.71 -9.95 -27.87
CA MET A 240 -15.95 -9.91 -28.64
C MET A 240 -17.18 -10.09 -27.75
N THR A 241 -17.09 -10.87 -26.66
CA THR A 241 -18.18 -11.05 -25.70
C THR A 241 -18.42 -9.80 -24.83
N GLU A 242 -17.37 -9.06 -24.48
CA GLU A 242 -17.50 -7.76 -23.79
C GLU A 242 -18.07 -6.67 -24.70
N LEU A 243 -17.65 -6.62 -25.97
CA LEU A 243 -18.17 -5.66 -26.95
C LEU A 243 -19.66 -5.93 -27.25
N VAL A 244 -20.04 -7.19 -27.46
CA VAL A 244 -21.44 -7.61 -27.69
C VAL A 244 -22.30 -7.37 -26.44
N GLY A 245 -21.76 -7.57 -25.24
CA GLY A 245 -22.42 -7.25 -23.98
C GLY A 245 -22.70 -5.75 -23.79
N LYS A 246 -21.79 -4.88 -24.25
CA LYS A 246 -21.99 -3.41 -24.23
C LYS A 246 -22.95 -2.93 -25.34
N MET A 247 -22.97 -3.60 -26.50
CA MET A 247 -23.74 -3.18 -27.67
C MET A 247 -25.21 -3.62 -27.67
N PHE A 248 -25.55 -4.71 -26.97
CA PHE A 248 -26.92 -5.22 -26.82
C PHE A 248 -27.61 -4.84 -25.49
N GLY A 249 -27.15 -3.76 -24.84
CA GLY A 249 -27.76 -3.27 -23.61
C GLY A 249 -27.69 -4.32 -22.49
N GLY A 250 -26.48 -4.76 -22.15
CA GLY A 250 -26.22 -5.77 -21.13
C GLY A 250 -26.94 -5.46 -19.83
N SER A 251 -28.15 -6.00 -19.69
CA SER A 251 -28.86 -6.02 -18.43
C SER A 251 -27.95 -6.72 -17.43
N LYS A 252 -27.64 -6.03 -16.33
CA LYS A 252 -26.88 -6.58 -15.21
C LYS A 252 -27.69 -7.76 -14.69
N ARG A 253 -27.40 -8.97 -15.18
CA ARG A 253 -28.10 -10.18 -14.75
C ARG A 253 -27.89 -10.33 -13.25
N THR A 254 -29.01 -10.33 -12.53
CA THR A 254 -29.05 -10.66 -11.12
C THR A 254 -29.36 -12.13 -10.98
N LYS A 255 -28.75 -12.76 -9.98
CA LYS A 255 -29.05 -14.13 -9.57
C LYS A 255 -29.59 -14.07 -8.15
N THR A 256 -30.76 -14.67 -7.93
CA THR A 256 -31.28 -14.87 -6.58
C THR A 256 -30.47 -15.97 -5.90
N ILE A 257 -29.91 -15.67 -4.73
CA ILE A 257 -29.22 -16.62 -3.87
C ILE A 257 -29.90 -16.62 -2.50
N THR A 258 -29.95 -17.79 -1.86
CA THR A 258 -30.42 -17.94 -0.49
C THR A 258 -29.21 -18.11 0.42
N VAL A 259 -29.03 -17.20 1.36
CA VAL A 259 -27.88 -17.15 2.28
C VAL A 259 -28.35 -16.69 3.66
N LYS A 260 -27.52 -16.91 4.68
CA LYS A 260 -27.77 -16.37 6.02
C LYS A 260 -27.71 -14.84 6.03
N ILE A 261 -28.44 -14.18 6.93
CA ILE A 261 -28.43 -12.71 7.05
C ILE A 261 -27.02 -12.16 7.27
N GLN A 262 -26.18 -12.84 8.05
CA GLN A 262 -24.81 -12.40 8.30
C GLN A 262 -24.01 -12.31 6.99
N GLU A 263 -24.12 -13.32 6.13
CA GLU A 263 -23.45 -13.39 4.84
C GLU A 263 -24.08 -12.40 3.84
N ALA A 264 -25.41 -12.31 3.80
CA ALA A 264 -26.14 -11.35 3.00
C ALA A 264 -25.70 -9.91 3.28
N ARG A 265 -25.48 -9.57 4.55
CA ARG A 265 -25.05 -8.23 4.97
C ARG A 265 -23.71 -7.86 4.36
N GLU A 266 -22.72 -8.74 4.42
CA GLU A 266 -21.41 -8.49 3.82
C GLU A 266 -21.49 -8.33 2.29
N ILE A 267 -22.26 -9.20 1.62
CA ILE A 267 -22.45 -9.16 0.17
C ILE A 267 -23.13 -7.87 -0.27
N LEU A 268 -24.26 -7.52 0.36
CA LEU A 268 -25.06 -6.35 0.03
C LEU A 268 -24.33 -5.05 0.34
N ILE A 269 -23.58 -4.97 1.46
CA ILE A 269 -22.76 -3.77 1.76
C ILE A 269 -21.74 -3.54 0.64
N ASN A 270 -21.08 -4.60 0.17
CA ASN A 270 -20.11 -4.49 -0.91
C ASN A 270 -20.79 -4.06 -2.23
N GLU A 271 -21.92 -4.66 -2.59
CA GLU A 271 -22.64 -4.32 -3.82
C GLU A 271 -23.20 -2.89 -3.80
N GLU A 272 -23.82 -2.48 -2.69
CA GLU A 272 -24.34 -1.11 -2.52
C GLU A 272 -23.21 -0.09 -2.48
N SER A 273 -22.08 -0.41 -1.86
CA SER A 273 -20.88 0.44 -1.91
C SER A 273 -20.44 0.68 -3.36
N GLU A 274 -20.39 -0.36 -4.19
CA GLU A 274 -20.02 -0.23 -5.60
C GLU A 274 -21.06 0.52 -6.43
N LYS A 275 -22.35 0.38 -6.14
CA LYS A 275 -23.42 1.15 -6.78
C LYS A 275 -23.34 2.64 -6.47
N LEU A 276 -22.95 2.99 -5.24
CA LEU A 276 -22.81 4.37 -4.79
C LEU A 276 -21.55 5.05 -5.33
N MET A 277 -20.61 4.31 -5.90
CA MET A 277 -19.38 4.86 -6.46
C MET A 277 -19.59 5.46 -7.84
N ASP A 278 -19.01 6.63 -8.03
CA ASP A 278 -18.91 7.32 -9.32
C ASP A 278 -17.51 7.04 -9.89
N GLU A 279 -17.44 6.14 -10.88
CA GLU A 279 -16.17 5.70 -11.47
C GLU A 279 -15.40 6.84 -12.12
N ASP A 280 -16.08 7.78 -12.78
CA ASP A 280 -15.45 8.92 -13.45
C ASP A 280 -14.80 9.87 -12.43
N LYS A 281 -15.48 10.13 -11.31
CA LYS A 281 -14.90 10.91 -10.20
C LYS A 281 -13.71 10.20 -9.57
N ILE A 282 -13.79 8.90 -9.36
CA ILE A 282 -12.70 8.09 -8.81
C ILE A 282 -11.47 8.16 -9.71
N ILE A 283 -11.65 8.00 -11.02
CA ILE A 283 -10.57 8.06 -12.01
C ILE A 283 -9.94 9.46 -12.01
N LYS A 284 -10.76 10.51 -12.06
CA LYS A 284 -10.28 11.89 -12.06
C LYS A 284 -9.46 12.23 -10.81
N GLU A 285 -9.94 11.81 -9.65
CA GLU A 285 -9.22 12.01 -8.39
C GLU A 285 -7.95 11.15 -8.32
N ALA A 286 -7.97 9.92 -8.81
CA ALA A 286 -6.80 9.05 -8.85
C ALA A 286 -5.69 9.61 -9.75
N ILE A 287 -6.02 10.17 -10.92
CA ILE A 287 -5.05 10.85 -11.79
C ILE A 287 -4.44 12.06 -11.06
N ARG A 288 -5.28 12.89 -10.43
CA ARG A 288 -4.81 14.06 -9.65
C ARG A 288 -3.87 13.64 -8.52
N LEU A 289 -4.23 12.58 -7.80
CA LEU A 289 -3.48 12.02 -6.68
C LEU A 289 -2.18 11.36 -7.15
N ALA A 290 -2.16 10.67 -8.28
CA ALA A 290 -0.93 10.11 -8.84
C ALA A 290 0.07 11.21 -9.22
N GLY A 291 -0.36 12.23 -9.97
CA GLY A 291 0.53 13.28 -10.47
C GLY A 291 1.02 14.28 -9.42
N ASN A 292 0.18 14.62 -8.42
CA ASN A 292 0.58 15.54 -7.34
C ASN A 292 1.08 14.83 -6.10
N ASP A 293 0.48 13.69 -5.81
CA ASP A 293 0.61 13.03 -4.53
C ASP A 293 1.48 11.75 -4.56
N GLY A 294 1.81 11.24 -5.75
CA GLY A 294 2.49 9.96 -5.93
C GLY A 294 3.94 9.90 -5.48
N ILE A 295 4.35 8.68 -5.13
CA ILE A 295 5.71 8.33 -4.73
C ILE A 295 6.18 7.13 -5.54
N VAL A 296 7.29 7.28 -6.26
CA VAL A 296 7.93 6.21 -7.03
C VAL A 296 9.23 5.81 -6.33
N PHE A 297 9.37 4.54 -5.99
CA PHE A 297 10.62 3.98 -5.45
C PHE A 297 11.36 3.19 -6.53
N LEU A 298 12.50 3.73 -6.98
CA LEU A 298 13.39 3.11 -7.95
C LEU A 298 14.49 2.35 -7.20
N ASP A 299 14.36 1.03 -7.11
CA ASP A 299 15.36 0.18 -6.44
C ASP A 299 16.47 -0.23 -7.40
N GLU A 300 17.65 -0.52 -6.84
CA GLU A 300 18.83 -0.99 -7.57
C GLU A 300 19.32 -0.06 -8.70
N ILE A 301 19.20 1.26 -8.51
CA ILE A 301 19.66 2.24 -9.50
C ILE A 301 21.19 2.19 -9.74
N ASP A 302 21.94 1.67 -8.76
CA ASP A 302 23.38 1.47 -8.87
C ASP A 302 23.76 0.42 -9.92
N LYS A 303 22.85 -0.51 -10.25
CA LYS A 303 23.06 -1.53 -11.29
C LYS A 303 23.02 -0.96 -12.71
N ILE A 304 22.28 0.13 -12.92
CA ILE A 304 22.25 0.84 -14.21
C ILE A 304 23.32 1.94 -14.30
N ALA A 305 23.99 2.27 -13.19
CA ALA A 305 25.10 3.21 -13.12
C ALA A 305 26.46 2.59 -13.50
N ALA A 306 26.60 1.28 -13.28
CA ALA A 306 27.86 0.58 -13.53
C ALA A 306 28.22 0.57 -15.02
N ARG A 307 29.35 1.20 -15.36
CA ARG A 307 29.93 1.19 -16.71
C ARG A 307 30.48 -0.21 -17.00
N THR A 308 30.09 -0.80 -18.13
CA THR A 308 30.76 -2.00 -18.65
C THR A 308 31.63 -1.63 -19.84
N GLU A 309 32.90 -2.06 -19.83
CA GLU A 309 33.86 -1.83 -20.92
C GLU A 309 33.77 -2.87 -22.06
N VAL A 310 32.86 -3.84 -21.97
CA VAL A 310 32.75 -4.95 -22.93
C VAL A 310 31.81 -4.58 -24.09
N LYS A 311 32.33 -4.61 -25.33
CA LYS A 311 31.53 -4.47 -26.56
C LYS A 311 30.48 -5.57 -26.65
N GLY A 312 29.20 -5.19 -26.67
CA GLY A 312 28.06 -6.11 -26.86
C GLY A 312 27.10 -6.21 -25.67
N GLU A 313 27.36 -5.50 -24.57
CA GLU A 313 26.46 -5.50 -23.42
C GLU A 313 25.26 -4.54 -23.53
N VAL A 314 24.23 -4.91 -22.77
CA VAL A 314 22.98 -4.21 -22.48
C VAL A 314 23.16 -2.69 -22.29
N ASN A 315 22.30 -1.90 -22.95
CA ASN A 315 22.33 -0.42 -22.88
C ASN A 315 21.78 0.11 -21.53
N ARG A 316 22.57 0.02 -20.45
CA ARG A 316 22.22 0.52 -19.11
C ARG A 316 22.10 2.05 -19.04
N GLU A 317 22.90 2.76 -19.83
CA GLU A 317 22.82 4.23 -19.94
C GLU A 317 21.51 4.66 -20.61
N GLY A 318 21.03 3.89 -21.60
CA GLY A 318 19.72 4.09 -22.22
C GLY A 318 18.60 4.16 -21.20
N VAL A 319 18.57 3.24 -20.23
CA VAL A 319 17.57 3.24 -19.15
C VAL A 319 17.63 4.51 -18.32
N GLN A 320 18.83 5.02 -18.01
CA GLN A 320 18.96 6.30 -17.29
C GLN A 320 18.36 7.45 -18.10
N ARG A 321 18.61 7.49 -19.42
CA ARG A 321 18.06 8.51 -20.32
C ARG A 321 16.54 8.41 -20.45
N ASP A 322 16.01 7.19 -20.50
CA ASP A 322 14.57 6.95 -20.59
C ASP A 322 13.86 7.35 -19.28
N LEU A 323 14.52 7.18 -18.12
CA LEU A 323 13.98 7.64 -16.83
C LEU A 323 13.99 9.17 -16.68
N LEU A 324 14.89 9.90 -17.36
CA LEU A 324 15.02 11.36 -17.20
C LEU A 324 13.68 12.09 -17.40
N PRO A 325 12.95 11.93 -18.54
CA PRO A 325 11.67 12.60 -18.76
C PRO A 325 10.69 12.47 -17.59
N LEU A 326 10.65 11.31 -16.93
CA LEU A 326 9.77 11.10 -15.78
C LEU A 326 10.17 11.95 -14.57
N LEU A 327 11.47 12.10 -14.31
CA LEU A 327 12.01 12.93 -13.22
C LEU A 327 12.01 14.44 -13.55
N GLU A 328 12.09 14.81 -14.83
CA GLU A 328 12.08 16.21 -15.27
C GLU A 328 10.68 16.81 -15.33
N GLY A 329 9.68 15.97 -15.57
CA GLY A 329 8.31 16.38 -15.83
C GLY A 329 7.92 16.05 -17.27
N THR A 330 7.04 15.08 -17.44
CA THR A 330 6.44 14.73 -18.72
C THR A 330 4.98 14.35 -18.55
N THR A 331 4.25 14.24 -19.66
CA THR A 331 2.87 13.72 -19.67
C THR A 331 2.88 12.29 -20.17
N VAL A 332 2.49 11.36 -19.29
CA VAL A 332 2.34 9.94 -19.64
C VAL A 332 0.89 9.63 -19.95
N SER A 333 0.65 8.99 -21.08
CA SER A 333 -0.69 8.51 -21.45
C SER A 333 -1.01 7.20 -20.73
N THR A 334 -2.14 7.16 -20.04
CA THR A 334 -2.68 5.96 -19.39
C THR A 334 -4.06 5.62 -19.96
N LYS A 335 -4.53 4.39 -19.73
CA LYS A 335 -5.90 3.97 -20.10
C LYS A 335 -7.01 4.81 -19.45
N TYR A 336 -6.69 5.59 -18.42
CA TYR A 336 -7.64 6.43 -17.70
C TYR A 336 -7.55 7.91 -18.08
N GLY A 337 -6.53 8.30 -18.85
CA GLY A 337 -6.23 9.68 -19.20
C GLY A 337 -4.75 10.04 -19.04
N PRO A 338 -4.36 11.25 -19.46
CA PRO A 338 -3.00 11.74 -19.31
C PRO A 338 -2.69 12.08 -17.85
N VAL A 339 -1.46 11.78 -17.41
CA VAL A 339 -0.95 12.13 -16.07
C VAL A 339 0.39 12.84 -16.22
N THR A 340 0.56 13.96 -15.53
CA THR A 340 1.82 14.71 -15.52
C THR A 340 2.69 14.27 -14.35
N THR A 341 4.01 14.24 -14.55
CA THR A 341 4.98 13.72 -13.56
C THR A 341 5.71 14.79 -12.76
N ASP A 342 5.45 16.09 -13.02
CA ASP A 342 6.18 17.24 -12.48
C ASP A 342 6.29 17.27 -10.96
N HIS A 343 5.35 16.63 -10.27
CA HIS A 343 5.20 16.70 -8.82
C HIS A 343 5.23 15.35 -8.12
N ILE A 344 5.58 14.29 -8.86
CA ILE A 344 5.80 12.96 -8.30
C ILE A 344 7.13 12.96 -7.53
N LEU A 345 7.13 12.41 -6.32
CA LEU A 345 8.36 12.24 -5.54
C LEU A 345 9.06 10.95 -5.96
N PHE A 346 10.28 11.07 -6.48
CA PHE A 346 11.14 9.92 -6.76
C PHE A 346 12.08 9.66 -5.59
N ILE A 347 12.13 8.41 -5.15
CA ILE A 347 13.11 7.90 -4.18
C ILE A 347 13.89 6.79 -4.88
N ALA A 348 15.11 7.10 -5.30
CA ALA A 348 16.04 6.14 -5.84
C ALA A 348 16.85 5.48 -4.72
N SER A 349 17.21 4.22 -4.90
CA SER A 349 17.88 3.39 -3.92
C SER A 349 18.96 2.55 -4.61
N GLY A 350 20.13 2.41 -3.98
CA GLY A 350 21.19 1.56 -4.46
C GLY A 350 22.19 1.18 -3.38
N ALA A 351 22.89 0.06 -3.58
CA ALA A 351 23.96 -0.37 -2.68
C ALA A 351 25.29 0.34 -2.97
N PHE A 352 25.55 0.62 -4.25
CA PHE A 352 26.75 1.32 -4.73
C PHE A 352 28.04 0.61 -4.30
N HIS A 353 28.05 -0.74 -4.38
CA HIS A 353 29.24 -1.56 -4.13
C HIS A 353 30.21 -1.57 -5.32
N LEU A 354 29.68 -1.64 -6.54
CA LEU A 354 30.45 -1.74 -7.78
C LEU A 354 30.48 -0.43 -8.59
N SER A 355 29.67 0.54 -8.18
CA SER A 355 29.54 1.85 -8.82
C SER A 355 29.39 2.91 -7.74
N LYS A 356 29.65 4.17 -8.09
CA LYS A 356 29.45 5.33 -7.24
C LYS A 356 28.26 6.14 -7.74
N PRO A 357 27.61 6.95 -6.89
CA PRO A 357 26.59 7.90 -7.34
C PRO A 357 27.08 8.86 -8.43
N SER A 358 28.39 9.14 -8.49
CA SER A 358 29.03 9.95 -9.53
C SER A 358 29.03 9.30 -10.92
N ASP A 359 28.80 7.99 -11.00
CA ASP A 359 28.81 7.23 -12.26
C ASP A 359 27.47 7.29 -12.99
N LEU A 360 26.41 7.77 -12.32
CA LEU A 360 25.14 8.12 -12.94
C LEU A 360 25.32 9.31 -13.91
N LEU A 361 24.44 9.41 -14.90
CA LEU A 361 24.42 10.56 -15.81
C LEU A 361 24.32 11.89 -15.04
N PRO A 362 25.09 12.93 -15.43
CA PRO A 362 25.07 14.24 -14.75
C PRO A 362 23.66 14.82 -14.61
N GLU A 363 22.82 14.64 -15.63
CA GLU A 363 21.43 15.08 -15.68
C GLU A 363 20.61 14.40 -14.57
N LEU A 364 20.78 13.08 -14.43
CA LEU A 364 20.06 12.29 -13.43
C LEU A 364 20.53 12.62 -12.01
N GLN A 365 21.83 12.88 -11.83
CA GLN A 365 22.37 13.37 -10.57
C GLN A 365 21.77 14.72 -10.17
N GLY A 366 21.58 15.63 -11.12
CA GLY A 366 20.95 16.93 -10.90
C GLY A 366 19.50 16.80 -10.43
N ARG A 367 18.79 15.75 -10.86
CA ARG A 367 17.41 15.44 -10.46
C ARG A 367 17.30 14.66 -9.15
N LEU A 368 18.40 14.24 -8.53
CA LEU A 368 18.47 13.55 -7.23
C LEU A 368 19.27 14.35 -6.19
N PRO A 369 18.80 15.56 -5.79
CA PRO A 369 19.58 16.49 -4.98
C PRO A 369 19.75 16.07 -3.51
N ILE A 370 18.80 15.31 -2.94
CA ILE A 370 18.91 14.83 -1.56
C ILE A 370 19.61 13.48 -1.57
N ARG A 371 20.86 13.43 -1.07
CA ARG A 371 21.61 12.19 -0.93
C ARG A 371 21.66 11.81 0.55
N VAL A 372 21.33 10.56 0.86
CA VAL A 372 21.36 10.07 2.23
C VAL A 372 21.93 8.67 2.30
N GLU A 373 22.88 8.49 3.21
CA GLU A 373 23.52 7.20 3.46
C GLU A 373 22.87 6.53 4.66
N LEU A 374 22.45 5.27 4.48
CA LEU A 374 21.90 4.43 5.52
C LEU A 374 23.02 3.56 6.09
N GLN A 375 23.04 3.48 7.42
CA GLN A 375 24.09 2.79 8.15
C GLN A 375 23.85 1.27 8.18
N PRO A 376 24.91 0.44 8.16
CA PRO A 376 24.78 -1.00 8.43
C PRO A 376 24.11 -1.25 9.78
N LEU A 377 23.32 -2.33 9.87
CA LEU A 377 22.65 -2.71 11.10
C LEU A 377 23.61 -3.44 12.05
N THR A 378 23.62 -3.04 13.31
CA THR A 378 24.35 -3.74 14.38
C THR A 378 23.54 -4.91 14.92
N GLN A 379 24.17 -5.84 15.65
CA GLN A 379 23.46 -6.88 16.41
C GLN A 379 22.40 -6.27 17.34
N ARG A 380 22.73 -5.16 18.01
CA ARG A 380 21.79 -4.44 18.87
C ARG A 380 20.57 -3.95 18.08
N ASP A 381 20.77 -3.45 16.87
CA ASP A 381 19.64 -3.05 16.01
C ASP A 381 18.76 -4.24 15.63
N LEU A 382 19.34 -5.42 15.37
CA LEU A 382 18.58 -6.63 15.08
C LEU A 382 17.71 -7.07 16.27
N VAL A 383 18.23 -7.02 17.51
CA VAL A 383 17.42 -7.26 18.73
C VAL A 383 16.25 -6.29 18.79
N ARG A 384 16.52 -5.00 18.57
CA ARG A 384 15.47 -3.97 18.57
C ARG A 384 14.43 -4.20 17.48
N ILE A 385 14.85 -4.59 16.27
CA ILE A 385 13.96 -4.91 15.13
C ILE A 385 13.01 -6.08 15.48
N LEU A 386 13.46 -7.07 16.25
CA LEU A 386 12.62 -8.17 16.69
C LEU A 386 11.57 -7.76 17.73
N LYS A 387 11.86 -6.76 18.58
CA LYS A 387 11.03 -6.39 19.74
C LYS A 387 10.17 -5.14 19.53
N GLU A 388 10.80 -4.05 19.11
CA GLU A 388 10.25 -2.69 19.20
C GLU A 388 9.17 -2.39 18.14
N PRO A 389 9.39 -2.63 16.83
CA PRO A 389 8.43 -2.26 15.80
C PRO A 389 7.03 -2.81 16.07
N GLU A 390 5.98 -2.05 15.75
CA GLU A 390 4.59 -2.48 16.01
C GLU A 390 4.25 -3.80 15.31
N SER A 391 4.78 -3.99 14.11
CA SER A 391 4.66 -5.20 13.32
C SER A 391 5.98 -5.99 13.30
N SER A 392 6.64 -6.16 14.46
CA SER A 392 7.87 -6.97 14.54
C SER A 392 7.61 -8.45 14.27
N LEU A 393 8.65 -9.20 13.87
CA LEU A 393 8.53 -10.62 13.56
C LEU A 393 8.04 -11.45 14.74
N LEU A 394 8.54 -11.17 15.94
CA LEU A 394 8.08 -11.88 17.15
C LEU A 394 6.58 -11.69 17.36
N LYS A 395 6.08 -10.45 17.28
CA LYS A 395 4.65 -10.15 17.42
C LYS A 395 3.81 -10.87 16.36
N GLN A 396 4.31 -10.97 15.13
CA GLN A 396 3.64 -11.70 14.05
C GLN A 396 3.53 -13.19 14.35
N TYR A 397 4.63 -13.86 14.71
CA TYR A 397 4.57 -15.31 15.02
C TYR A 397 3.76 -15.62 16.27
N ILE A 398 3.84 -14.79 17.31
CA ILE A 398 3.00 -14.95 18.51
C ILE A 398 1.51 -14.84 18.12
N ALA A 399 1.15 -13.87 17.28
CA ALA A 399 -0.22 -13.71 16.81
C ALA A 399 -0.68 -14.88 15.92
N LEU A 400 0.21 -15.41 15.08
CA LEU A 400 -0.07 -16.59 14.24
C LEU A 400 -0.29 -17.83 15.10
N MET A 401 0.59 -18.16 16.05
CA MET A 401 0.42 -19.33 16.92
C MET A 401 -0.85 -19.22 17.77
N LYS A 402 -1.23 -18.00 18.16
CA LYS A 402 -2.46 -17.75 18.90
C LYS A 402 -3.73 -18.15 18.14
N THR A 403 -3.73 -18.15 16.79
CA THR A 403 -4.91 -18.60 16.02
C THR A 403 -5.21 -20.09 16.23
N GLU A 404 -4.20 -20.87 16.59
CA GLU A 404 -4.32 -22.29 16.94
C GLU A 404 -4.46 -22.52 18.46
N ASN A 405 -4.66 -21.45 19.23
CA ASN A 405 -4.68 -21.44 20.69
C ASN A 405 -3.37 -21.92 21.32
N VAL A 406 -2.24 -21.75 20.63
CA VAL A 406 -0.91 -22.04 21.16
C VAL A 406 -0.30 -20.75 21.72
N ILE A 407 0.30 -20.83 22.91
CA ILE A 407 1.02 -19.71 23.52
C ILE A 407 2.50 -19.84 23.15
N LEU A 408 3.04 -18.85 22.45
CA LEU A 408 4.46 -18.79 22.10
C LEU A 408 5.12 -17.65 22.88
N GLU A 409 6.16 -17.96 23.65
CA GLU A 409 6.89 -17.00 24.46
C GLU A 409 8.38 -17.01 24.10
N PHE A 410 8.97 -15.82 23.97
CA PHE A 410 10.41 -15.67 23.74
C PHE A 410 11.04 -15.02 24.97
N THR A 411 12.04 -15.68 25.52
CA THR A 411 12.88 -15.11 26.57
C THR A 411 13.83 -14.06 26.00
N ASP A 412 14.29 -13.10 26.80
CA ASP A 412 15.18 -12.04 26.33
C ASP A 412 16.52 -12.58 25.79
N ASP A 413 17.08 -13.61 26.42
CA ASP A 413 18.30 -14.30 25.97
C ASP A 413 18.11 -15.04 24.64
N SER A 414 16.91 -15.58 24.37
CA SER A 414 16.60 -16.17 23.07
C SER A 414 16.65 -15.13 21.95
N ILE A 415 16.13 -13.92 22.19
CA ILE A 415 16.09 -12.83 21.20
C ILE A 415 17.51 -12.33 20.90
N GLU A 416 18.33 -12.18 21.95
CA GLU A 416 19.75 -11.85 21.80
C GLU A 416 20.49 -12.90 20.99
N THR A 417 20.24 -14.19 21.27
CA THR A 417 20.85 -15.32 20.56
C THR A 417 20.44 -15.35 19.08
N ILE A 418 19.16 -15.12 18.77
CA ILE A 418 18.67 -15.02 17.39
C ILE A 418 19.37 -13.89 16.64
N ALA A 419 19.47 -12.72 17.26
CA ALA A 419 20.13 -11.57 16.67
C ALA A 419 21.64 -11.78 16.50
N GLU A 420 22.30 -12.45 17.44
CA GLU A 420 23.71 -12.84 17.35
C GLU A 420 23.96 -13.73 16.13
N ILE A 421 23.21 -14.83 16.01
CA ILE A 421 23.34 -15.76 14.87
C ILE A 421 23.07 -15.03 13.56
N ALA A 422 22.04 -14.19 13.49
CA ALA A 422 21.73 -13.40 12.30
C ALA A 422 22.86 -12.46 11.90
N TYR A 423 23.46 -11.78 12.89
CA TYR A 423 24.58 -10.86 12.68
C TYR A 423 25.83 -11.61 12.19
N THR A 424 26.17 -12.72 12.84
CA THR A 424 27.32 -13.56 12.48
C THR A 424 27.19 -14.10 11.05
N VAL A 425 26.04 -14.64 10.67
CA VAL A 425 25.80 -15.13 9.29
C VAL A 425 25.94 -14.00 8.27
N ASN A 426 25.49 -12.79 8.60
CA ASN A 426 25.61 -11.64 7.69
C ASN A 426 27.07 -11.20 7.50
N ILE A 427 27.94 -11.38 8.49
CA ILE A 427 29.38 -11.09 8.36
C ILE A 427 30.09 -12.17 7.57
N GLU A 428 29.77 -13.44 7.84
CA GLU A 428 30.57 -14.58 7.39
C GLU A 428 30.19 -15.09 5.99
N VAL A 429 28.94 -14.88 5.55
CA VAL A 429 28.44 -15.42 4.28
C VAL A 429 28.09 -14.29 3.30
N GLU A 430 26.90 -13.71 3.47
CA GLU A 430 26.40 -12.63 2.63
C GLU A 430 25.49 -11.74 3.48
N ASN A 431 25.79 -10.44 3.49
CA ASN A 431 25.04 -9.47 4.26
C ASN A 431 23.73 -9.10 3.54
N ILE A 432 22.64 -9.74 3.96
CA ILE A 432 21.29 -9.41 3.50
C ILE A 432 20.52 -8.53 4.52
N GLY A 433 21.24 -7.99 5.51
CA GLY A 433 20.71 -7.12 6.56
C GLY A 433 19.64 -7.80 7.42
N ALA A 434 18.58 -7.06 7.77
CA ALA A 434 17.49 -7.55 8.61
C ALA A 434 16.68 -8.69 7.95
N ARG A 435 16.79 -8.90 6.63
CA ARG A 435 16.10 -10.01 5.94
C ARG A 435 16.53 -11.37 6.48
N ARG A 436 17.76 -11.47 7.01
CA ARG A 436 18.29 -12.68 7.65
C ARG A 436 17.43 -13.17 8.82
N LEU A 437 16.81 -12.24 9.54
CA LEU A 437 15.92 -12.57 10.67
C LEU A 437 14.72 -13.41 10.22
N HIS A 438 14.16 -13.17 9.03
CA HIS A 438 13.05 -13.97 8.52
C HIS A 438 13.46 -15.44 8.34
N THR A 439 14.56 -15.69 7.63
CA THR A 439 15.03 -17.07 7.38
C THR A 439 15.38 -17.81 8.66
N ILE A 440 15.92 -17.11 9.66
CA ILE A 440 16.25 -17.70 10.96
C ILE A 440 14.99 -18.01 11.75
N MET A 441 14.02 -17.09 11.80
CA MET A 441 12.76 -17.28 12.52
C MET A 441 11.93 -18.42 11.92
N GLU A 442 11.83 -18.49 10.59
CA GLU A 442 11.16 -19.61 9.89
C GLU A 442 11.80 -20.94 10.29
N LYS A 443 13.13 -21.03 10.27
CA LYS A 443 13.79 -22.29 10.63
C LYS A 443 13.64 -22.65 12.11
N LEU A 444 13.63 -21.65 12.98
CA LEU A 444 13.48 -21.82 14.43
C LEU A 444 12.09 -22.37 14.81
N LEU A 445 11.06 -21.91 14.10
CA LEU A 445 9.66 -22.19 14.41
C LEU A 445 9.02 -23.26 13.52
N ASP A 446 9.75 -23.79 12.53
CA ASP A 446 9.33 -24.83 11.58
C ASP A 446 8.56 -25.99 12.26
N GLU A 447 9.17 -26.64 13.25
CA GLU A 447 8.54 -27.77 13.95
C GLU A 447 7.33 -27.36 14.79
N ILE A 448 7.44 -26.25 15.54
CA ILE A 448 6.32 -25.75 16.36
C ILE A 448 5.13 -25.42 15.47
N SER A 449 5.38 -24.77 14.33
CA SER A 449 4.34 -24.39 13.36
C SER A 449 3.70 -25.62 12.72
N PHE A 450 4.46 -26.71 12.53
CA PHE A 450 3.92 -27.96 12.01
C PHE A 450 3.00 -28.67 13.01
N ILE A 451 3.37 -28.73 14.28
CA ILE A 451 2.61 -29.48 15.31
C ILE A 451 1.54 -28.64 16.03
N ALA A 452 1.51 -27.32 15.83
CA ALA A 452 0.66 -26.40 16.58
C ALA A 452 -0.83 -26.82 16.62
N SER A 453 -1.34 -27.37 15.51
CA SER A 453 -2.76 -27.72 15.38
C SER A 453 -3.20 -28.88 16.29
N GLU A 454 -2.25 -29.74 16.65
CA GLU A 454 -2.42 -30.87 17.57
C GLU A 454 -2.15 -30.47 19.04
N LYS A 455 -1.56 -29.29 19.25
CA LYS A 455 -0.97 -28.82 20.52
C LYS A 455 -1.74 -27.65 21.13
N LYS A 456 -3.07 -27.65 20.98
CA LYS A 456 -3.96 -26.59 21.47
C LYS A 456 -3.76 -26.37 22.98
N HIS A 457 -3.66 -25.10 23.37
CA HIS A 457 -3.45 -24.64 24.75
C HIS A 457 -2.08 -24.98 25.36
N GLU A 458 -1.14 -25.56 24.59
CA GLU A 458 0.24 -25.71 25.05
C GLU A 458 1.00 -24.37 24.98
N THR A 459 1.98 -24.23 25.86
CA THR A 459 2.89 -23.07 25.90
C THR A 459 4.28 -23.51 25.48
N PHE A 460 4.79 -22.90 24.41
CA PHE A 460 6.17 -23.08 23.94
C PHE A 460 7.01 -21.89 24.38
N ILE A 461 7.94 -22.14 25.30
CA ILE A 461 8.91 -21.14 25.76
C ILE A 461 10.19 -21.34 24.96
N ILE A 462 10.57 -20.33 24.19
CA ILE A 462 11.78 -20.29 23.39
C ILE A 462 12.88 -19.63 24.23
N ASP A 463 13.85 -20.44 24.65
CA ASP A 463 15.05 -20.02 25.37
C ASP A 463 16.30 -20.04 24.48
N SER A 464 17.42 -19.47 24.94
CA SER A 464 18.69 -19.51 24.19
C SER A 464 19.13 -20.94 23.84
N LYS A 465 18.83 -21.92 24.70
CA LYS A 465 19.20 -23.34 24.47
C LYS A 465 18.42 -23.93 23.30
N TYR A 466 17.12 -23.68 23.23
CA TYR A 466 16.26 -24.09 22.13
C TYR A 466 16.76 -23.47 20.81
N VAL A 467 17.05 -22.16 20.80
CA VAL A 467 17.58 -21.46 19.63
C VAL A 467 18.87 -22.09 19.14
N LYS A 468 19.86 -22.31 20.03
CA LYS A 468 21.15 -22.91 19.68
C LYS A 468 21.00 -24.33 19.14
N ASN A 469 20.12 -25.14 19.74
CA ASN A 469 19.88 -26.51 19.28
C ASN A 469 19.24 -26.55 17.90
N LYS A 470 18.23 -25.70 17.65
CA LYS A 470 17.51 -25.68 16.36
C LYS A 470 18.34 -25.11 15.21
N LEU A 471 19.23 -24.16 15.51
CA LEU A 471 20.06 -23.49 14.52
C LEU A 471 21.48 -24.06 14.42
N GLU A 472 21.77 -25.17 15.13
CA GLU A 472 23.09 -25.80 15.17
C GLU A 472 23.60 -26.16 13.78
N SER A 473 22.72 -26.58 12.86
CA SER A 473 23.10 -26.90 11.47
C SER A 473 23.61 -25.67 10.71
N ILE A 474 23.05 -24.48 10.98
CA ILE A 474 23.49 -23.22 10.39
C ILE A 474 24.88 -22.87 10.94
N SER A 475 25.06 -22.99 12.25
CA SER A 475 26.37 -22.78 12.89
C SER A 475 27.45 -23.73 12.38
N LYS A 476 27.13 -25.02 12.18
CA LYS A 476 28.07 -26.02 11.63
C LYS A 476 28.46 -25.73 10.18
N GLN A 477 27.55 -25.19 9.37
CA GLN A 477 27.85 -24.79 7.98
C GLN A 477 28.77 -23.57 7.93
N LEU A 478 28.59 -22.60 8.83
CA LEU A 478 29.51 -21.47 8.98
C LEU A 478 30.92 -21.95 9.31
N ASP A 479 31.05 -22.88 10.25
CA ASP A 479 32.34 -23.48 10.59
C ASP A 479 32.96 -24.20 9.40
N LEU A 480 32.20 -25.04 8.67
CA LEU A 480 32.71 -25.73 7.49
C LEU A 480 33.21 -24.76 6.40
N SER A 481 32.47 -23.66 6.17
CA SER A 481 32.83 -22.65 5.16
C SER A 481 34.13 -21.90 5.52
N LYS A 482 34.41 -21.69 6.81
CA LYS A 482 35.67 -21.11 7.32
C LYS A 482 36.90 -22.01 7.20
N PHE A 483 36.71 -23.33 7.08
CA PHE A 483 37.81 -24.30 6.98
C PHE A 483 38.14 -24.71 5.54
N ILE A 484 37.25 -24.44 4.57
CA ILE A 484 37.40 -24.86 3.17
C ILE A 484 37.81 -23.70 2.24
N LEU A 485 37.46 -22.46 2.59
CA LEU A 485 37.93 -21.21 1.96
C LEU A 485 39.08 -20.60 2.79
#